data_AF-A0A7K9AF80-F1
#
_entry.id   AF-A0A7K9AF80-F1
#
_cell.length_a   1.000
_cell.length_b   1.000
_cell.length_c   1.000
_cell.angle_alpha   90.00
_cell.angle_beta   90.00
_cell.angle_gamma   90.00
#
_symmetry.space_group_name_H-M   'P 1'
#
loop_
_entity.id
_entity.type
_entity.pdbx_description
1 polymer ?
#
loop_
_entity_poly.entity_id
_entity_poly.type
_entity_poly.pdbx_seq_one_letter_code
_entity_poly.pdbx_strand_id
1 'polypeptide(L)'
;ITPLKDKKTFIISPYFDDRESKVTRVIGIVHHEDVKQLYCWFCCEPHGKIYVSNAQIDVHSDRFGFPYGAADIVCLEPENCDPTHVSIHQSAHGNIDQLPKFEIKNRKVEPFSVDFTVCISTMFGNYNNVLQFIQSMEMYKILGAQKVVIYKNNCSQLMEKVLKFYIEEGTVEIIPWPINSHLRVSSKWHFSMDAKDIGYYGQITALNDCIYRNMQRSKFVVLNDADEIILPLKHPNWKTMMSSLQEKNPGTGIFLFENRIFPETVSTHMFNISAWNAVPGVNILQHIHREPDRKDVINPSKMIVDPQKVIQTSVHSVLRAYGNSVNVPMDVALIYHCREPLQRDLPRESLIRDTTLWRYNLSLVMSVNKVLSQTL
;
A
#
# COMPACT_ATOMS: atom_id res chain seq x y z
N ILE A 1 4.36 -7.21 13.34
CA ILE A 1 5.70 -6.60 13.54
C ILE A 1 6.33 -7.30 14.73
N THR A 2 7.46 -7.97 14.53
CA THR A 2 8.10 -8.76 15.58
C THR A 2 9.51 -8.23 15.81
N PRO A 3 9.81 -7.60 16.98
CA PRO A 3 11.15 -7.15 17.29
C PRO A 3 12.08 -8.35 17.52
N LEU A 4 13.31 -8.28 17.00
CA LEU A 4 14.37 -9.21 17.35
C LEU A 4 15.06 -8.80 18.67
N LYS A 5 15.91 -9.68 19.21
CA LYS A 5 16.65 -9.46 20.47
C LYS A 5 17.51 -8.20 20.46
N ASP A 6 17.95 -7.77 19.29
CA ASP A 6 18.77 -6.58 19.12
C ASP A 6 18.03 -5.26 19.31
N LYS A 7 16.69 -5.30 19.32
CA LYS A 7 15.78 -4.14 19.38
C LYS A 7 16.00 -3.12 18.26
N LYS A 8 16.70 -3.51 17.19
CA LYS A 8 17.04 -2.67 16.03
C LYS A 8 16.54 -3.26 14.72
N THR A 9 16.11 -4.52 14.75
CA THR A 9 15.52 -5.26 13.64
C THR A 9 14.09 -5.65 13.99
N PHE A 10 13.15 -5.38 13.09
CA PHE A 10 11.75 -5.75 13.23
C PHE A 10 11.30 -6.52 12.00
N ILE A 11 10.84 -7.75 12.20
CA ILE A 11 10.38 -8.63 11.12
C ILE A 11 8.91 -8.37 10.83
N ILE A 12 8.57 -8.21 9.56
CA ILE A 12 7.18 -8.07 9.09
C ILE A 12 6.66 -9.40 8.59
N SER A 13 7.24 -9.95 7.53
CA SER A 13 6.86 -11.24 6.96
C SER A 13 7.94 -11.78 6.01
N PRO A 14 8.22 -13.09 6.02
CA PRO A 14 9.04 -13.75 5.03
C PRO A 14 8.20 -14.27 3.85
N TYR A 15 8.76 -14.18 2.66
CA TYR A 15 8.15 -14.60 1.40
C TYR A 15 9.14 -15.44 0.59
N PHE A 16 8.64 -16.51 -0.01
CA PHE A 16 9.38 -17.23 -1.03
C PHE A 16 9.45 -16.37 -2.30
N ASP A 17 10.65 -16.24 -2.87
CA ASP A 17 10.92 -15.43 -4.06
C ASP A 17 11.94 -16.20 -4.91
N ASP A 18 11.51 -16.70 -6.06
CA ASP A 18 12.29 -17.52 -7.00
C ASP A 18 12.50 -16.83 -8.36
N ARG A 19 12.19 -15.52 -8.44
CA ARG A 19 12.23 -14.76 -9.70
C ARG A 19 13.66 -14.61 -10.27
N GLU A 20 14.67 -14.65 -9.42
CA GLU A 20 16.10 -14.64 -9.80
C GLU A 20 16.83 -15.90 -9.31
N SER A 21 16.68 -16.20 -8.02
CA SER A 21 17.29 -17.35 -7.35
C SER A 21 16.36 -17.82 -6.24
N LYS A 22 16.52 -19.07 -5.78
CA LYS A 22 15.69 -19.64 -4.72
C LYS A 22 16.02 -18.98 -3.37
N VAL A 23 15.30 -17.92 -3.02
CA VAL A 23 15.51 -17.17 -1.77
C VAL A 23 14.24 -17.06 -0.94
N THR A 24 14.43 -16.95 0.37
CA THR A 24 13.45 -16.34 1.26
C THR A 24 13.79 -14.86 1.38
N ARG A 25 12.88 -13.98 0.98
CA ARG A 25 12.98 -12.54 1.20
C ARG A 25 12.11 -12.14 2.38
N VAL A 26 12.73 -11.58 3.40
CA VAL A 26 12.04 -11.12 4.60
C VAL A 26 11.88 -9.60 4.57
N ILE A 27 10.63 -9.15 4.50
CA ILE A 27 10.33 -7.73 4.63
C ILE A 27 10.49 -7.34 6.09
N GLY A 28 11.31 -6.31 6.33
CA GLY A 28 11.68 -5.86 7.66
C GLY A 28 11.78 -4.35 7.79
N ILE A 29 11.98 -3.91 9.04
CA ILE A 29 12.41 -2.56 9.39
C ILE A 29 13.73 -2.71 10.15
N VAL A 30 14.76 -1.98 9.74
CA VAL A 30 16.09 -2.04 10.36
C VAL A 30 16.65 -0.65 10.60
N HIS A 31 17.44 -0.50 11.66
CA HIS A 31 18.30 0.67 11.82
C HIS A 31 19.41 0.62 10.77
N HIS A 32 19.44 1.58 9.85
CA HIS A 32 20.27 1.48 8.64
C HIS A 32 21.78 1.42 8.92
N GLU A 33 22.21 1.99 10.04
CA GLU A 33 23.62 2.04 10.45
C GLU A 33 24.01 0.94 11.43
N ASP A 34 23.09 0.42 12.22
CA ASP A 34 23.46 -0.38 13.40
C ASP A 34 23.32 -1.87 13.17
N VAL A 35 22.43 -2.26 12.24
CA VAL A 35 22.23 -3.66 11.89
C VAL A 35 23.25 -4.04 10.82
N LYS A 36 24.35 -4.66 11.25
CA LYS A 36 25.46 -5.02 10.35
C LYS A 36 25.39 -6.43 9.78
N GLN A 37 24.77 -7.35 10.51
CA GLN A 37 24.75 -8.75 10.14
C GLN A 37 23.53 -9.44 10.73
N LEU A 38 22.91 -10.27 9.90
CA LEU A 38 21.83 -11.17 10.28
C LEU A 38 22.06 -12.52 9.59
N TYR A 39 21.46 -13.55 10.15
CA TYR A 39 21.50 -14.93 9.67
C TYR A 39 20.09 -15.47 9.62
N CYS A 40 19.80 -16.21 8.55
CA CYS A 40 18.57 -16.98 8.40
C CYS A 40 18.81 -18.42 8.79
N TRP A 41 17.94 -18.91 9.66
CA TRP A 41 17.95 -20.27 10.17
C TRP A 41 16.73 -20.99 9.59
N PHE A 42 16.97 -21.98 8.76
CA PHE A 42 15.96 -22.80 8.12
C PHE A 42 15.91 -24.18 8.75
N CYS A 43 14.71 -24.67 9.04
CA CYS A 43 14.49 -26.04 9.50
C CYS A 43 14.04 -26.90 8.32
N CYS A 44 14.90 -27.81 7.88
CA CYS A 44 14.60 -28.74 6.79
C CYS A 44 14.00 -30.04 7.37
N GLU A 45 12.69 -30.18 7.28
CA GLU A 45 11.98 -31.44 7.54
C GLU A 45 12.15 -32.42 6.36
N PRO A 46 12.18 -33.75 6.57
CA PRO A 46 11.96 -34.49 7.83
C PRO A 46 13.24 -34.79 8.63
N HIS A 47 14.40 -34.32 8.18
CA HIS A 47 15.69 -34.69 8.81
C HIS A 47 16.08 -33.83 10.02
N GLY A 48 15.29 -32.79 10.35
CA GLY A 48 15.57 -31.85 11.43
C GLY A 48 16.89 -31.09 11.26
N LYS A 49 17.48 -31.10 10.06
CA LYS A 49 18.77 -30.46 9.81
C LYS A 49 18.55 -28.95 9.73
N ILE A 50 19.25 -28.24 10.59
CA ILE A 50 19.27 -26.78 10.61
C ILE A 50 20.25 -26.30 9.54
N TYR A 51 19.77 -25.46 8.63
CA TYR A 51 20.61 -24.76 7.67
C TYR A 51 20.68 -23.29 8.04
N VAL A 52 21.89 -22.76 8.16
CA VAL A 52 22.14 -21.36 8.50
C VAL A 52 22.80 -20.68 7.31
N SER A 53 22.19 -19.61 6.82
CA SER A 53 22.74 -18.76 5.76
C SER A 53 22.98 -17.35 6.28
N ASN A 54 24.01 -16.69 5.77
CA ASN A 54 24.18 -15.26 5.97
C ASN A 54 23.07 -14.52 5.21
N ALA A 55 22.46 -13.54 5.85
CA ALA A 55 21.43 -12.73 5.24
C ALA A 55 22.01 -11.47 4.60
N GLN A 56 21.70 -11.22 3.33
CA GLN A 56 21.95 -9.94 2.71
C GLN A 56 20.90 -8.93 3.19
N ILE A 57 21.35 -7.86 3.82
CA ILE A 57 20.48 -6.79 4.34
C ILE A 57 20.48 -5.65 3.33
N ASP A 58 19.38 -5.50 2.60
CA ASP A 58 19.19 -4.46 1.58
C ASP A 58 18.22 -3.41 2.11
N VAL A 59 18.76 -2.32 2.67
CA VAL A 59 17.96 -1.21 3.22
C VAL A 59 17.57 -0.25 2.11
N HIS A 60 16.26 -0.09 1.89
CA HIS A 60 15.71 0.70 0.79
C HIS A 60 16.25 2.13 0.83
N SER A 61 16.52 2.72 -0.34
CA SER A 61 17.13 4.05 -0.45
C SER A 61 16.25 5.19 0.08
N ASP A 62 14.92 5.10 -0.11
CA ASP A 62 13.94 6.12 0.25
C ASP A 62 13.57 6.09 1.75
N ARG A 63 14.55 6.37 2.61
CA ARG A 63 14.36 6.49 4.06
C ARG A 63 14.00 7.90 4.50
N PHE A 64 14.12 8.89 3.60
CA PHE A 64 13.87 10.31 3.89
C PHE A 64 14.57 10.84 5.15
N GLY A 65 15.81 10.38 5.35
CA GLY A 65 16.67 10.77 6.48
C GLY A 65 16.35 10.09 7.81
N PHE A 66 15.37 9.19 7.89
CA PHE A 66 15.04 8.48 9.13
C PHE A 66 16.07 7.38 9.44
N PRO A 67 16.37 7.14 10.74
CA PRO A 67 17.34 6.11 11.16
C PRO A 67 16.83 4.67 10.94
N TYR A 68 15.52 4.46 10.97
CA TYR A 68 14.90 3.18 10.60
C TYR A 68 14.27 3.27 9.21
N GLY A 69 14.51 2.24 8.39
CA GLY A 69 13.97 2.14 7.03
C GLY A 69 13.44 0.76 6.72
N ALA A 70 12.64 0.67 5.65
CA ALA A 70 12.26 -0.61 5.06
C ALA A 70 13.51 -1.34 4.56
N ALA A 71 13.54 -2.65 4.74
CA ALA A 71 14.63 -3.49 4.25
C ALA A 71 14.13 -4.86 3.77
N ASP A 72 14.80 -5.36 2.75
CA ASP A 72 14.76 -6.75 2.36
C ASP A 72 15.91 -7.49 3.03
N ILE A 73 15.60 -8.45 3.90
CA ILE A 73 16.58 -9.38 4.47
C ILE A 73 16.50 -10.64 3.61
N VAL A 74 17.43 -10.78 2.66
CA VAL A 74 17.42 -11.82 1.63
C VAL A 74 18.32 -12.98 2.04
N CYS A 75 17.76 -14.19 2.01
CA CYS A 75 18.45 -15.39 2.45
C CYS A 75 18.35 -16.49 1.40
N LEU A 76 19.50 -17.02 0.98
CA LEU A 76 19.58 -18.18 0.09
C LEU A 76 19.00 -19.40 0.79
N GLU A 77 18.01 -20.02 0.16
CA GLU A 77 17.47 -21.28 0.64
C GLU A 77 18.42 -22.44 0.30
N PRO A 78 18.48 -23.47 1.15
CA PRO A 78 19.23 -24.68 0.83
C PRO A 78 18.63 -25.38 -0.40
N GLU A 79 19.48 -25.87 -1.31
CA GLU A 79 19.04 -26.55 -2.54
C GLU A 79 18.27 -27.85 -2.23
N ASN A 80 18.68 -28.56 -1.19
CA ASN A 80 18.18 -29.90 -0.86
C ASN A 80 16.92 -29.88 0.04
N CYS A 81 16.30 -28.72 0.28
CA CYS A 81 15.08 -28.66 1.07
C CYS A 81 14.20 -27.43 0.72
N ASP A 82 12.91 -27.53 1.01
CA ASP A 82 11.92 -26.46 0.85
C ASP A 82 11.42 -26.02 2.24
N PRO A 83 12.12 -25.09 2.91
CA PRO A 83 11.84 -24.78 4.31
C PRO A 83 10.50 -24.06 4.47
N THR A 84 9.58 -24.57 5.27
CA THR A 84 8.28 -23.89 5.47
C THR A 84 8.37 -22.67 6.39
N HIS A 85 9.44 -22.60 7.20
CA HIS A 85 9.66 -21.54 8.18
C HIS A 85 11.11 -21.05 8.17
N VAL A 86 11.31 -19.81 8.59
CA VAL A 86 12.62 -19.20 8.82
C VAL A 86 12.66 -18.52 10.19
N SER A 87 13.82 -18.53 10.83
CA SER A 87 14.14 -17.69 11.98
C SER A 87 15.28 -16.73 11.64
N ILE A 88 15.23 -15.49 12.15
CA ILE A 88 16.24 -14.46 11.90
C ILE A 88 16.99 -14.15 13.19
N HIS A 89 18.33 -14.12 13.13
CA HIS A 89 19.18 -13.88 14.28
C HIS A 89 20.48 -13.17 13.94
N GLN A 90 21.11 -12.48 14.89
CA GLN A 90 22.39 -11.77 14.66
C GLN A 90 23.62 -12.68 14.61
N SER A 91 23.50 -13.92 15.10
CA SER A 91 24.59 -14.90 15.15
C SER A 91 24.24 -16.16 14.37
N ALA A 92 25.25 -16.75 13.73
CA ALA A 92 25.21 -18.08 13.09
C ALA A 92 25.20 -19.23 14.11
N HIS A 93 25.48 -18.93 15.37
CA HIS A 93 25.50 -19.90 16.47
C HIS A 93 24.41 -19.58 17.48
N GLY A 94 23.88 -20.63 18.10
CA GLY A 94 22.81 -20.52 19.09
C GLY A 94 21.85 -21.70 19.00
N ASN A 95 20.73 -21.57 19.71
CA ASN A 95 19.64 -22.54 19.71
C ASN A 95 18.44 -21.96 18.96
N ILE A 96 18.06 -22.59 17.84
CA ILE A 96 16.93 -22.18 16.99
C ILE A 96 15.59 -22.24 17.73
N ASP A 97 15.44 -23.11 18.73
CA ASP A 97 14.18 -23.28 19.46
C ASP A 97 13.86 -22.09 20.37
N GLN A 98 14.85 -21.23 20.62
CA GLN A 98 14.68 -19.96 21.34
C GLN A 98 14.42 -18.78 20.40
N LEU A 99 14.37 -19.01 19.08
CA LEU A 99 14.13 -17.98 18.09
C LEU A 99 12.67 -17.97 17.64
N PRO A 100 12.10 -16.78 17.35
CA PRO A 100 10.81 -16.71 16.68
C PRO A 100 10.88 -17.44 15.33
N LYS A 101 9.89 -18.31 15.06
CA LYS A 101 9.74 -19.01 13.79
C LYS A 101 8.68 -18.27 12.96
N PHE A 102 9.03 -17.93 11.72
CA PHE A 102 8.16 -17.21 10.79
C PHE A 102 7.82 -18.10 9.60
N GLU A 103 6.54 -18.29 9.32
CA GLU A 103 6.07 -19.02 8.14
C GLU A 103 6.43 -18.28 6.86
N ILE A 104 7.10 -18.97 5.94
CA ILE A 104 7.46 -18.45 4.61
C ILE A 104 6.24 -18.51 3.70
N LYS A 105 5.72 -17.33 3.36
CA LYS A 105 4.49 -17.17 2.58
C LYS A 105 4.72 -17.39 1.09
N ASN A 106 3.63 -17.60 0.35
CA ASN A 106 3.56 -17.70 -1.11
C ASN A 106 4.39 -18.83 -1.74
N ARG A 107 4.66 -19.91 -1.00
CA ARG A 107 5.33 -21.10 -1.54
C ARG A 107 4.49 -21.87 -2.56
N LYS A 108 3.16 -21.84 -2.42
CA LYS A 108 2.26 -22.51 -3.35
C LYS A 108 1.87 -21.54 -4.44
N VAL A 109 2.15 -21.92 -5.68
CA VAL A 109 1.60 -21.24 -6.86
C VAL A 109 0.12 -21.60 -6.93
N GLU A 110 -0.73 -20.64 -6.60
CA GLU A 110 -2.17 -20.74 -6.83
C GLU A 110 -2.54 -19.83 -8.01
N PRO A 111 -3.53 -20.21 -8.84
CA PRO A 111 -4.03 -19.29 -9.85
C PRO A 111 -4.47 -17.99 -9.18
N PHE A 112 -4.21 -16.85 -9.83
CA PHE A 112 -4.58 -15.55 -9.28
C PHE A 112 -6.05 -15.56 -8.85
N SER A 113 -6.27 -15.31 -7.56
CA SER A 113 -7.62 -15.31 -6.99
C SER A 113 -8.36 -14.02 -7.33
N VAL A 114 -7.64 -12.95 -7.69
CA VAL A 114 -8.23 -11.63 -8.00
C VAL A 114 -7.48 -10.88 -9.12
N ASP A 115 -8.20 -10.01 -9.84
CA ASP A 115 -7.64 -9.15 -10.88
C ASP A 115 -6.94 -7.94 -10.23
N PHE A 116 -7.58 -7.32 -9.24
CA PHE A 116 -7.06 -6.12 -8.56
C PHE A 116 -7.18 -6.21 -7.03
N THR A 117 -6.08 -5.90 -6.36
CA THR A 117 -6.04 -5.63 -4.91
C THR A 117 -5.55 -4.22 -4.66
N VAL A 118 -6.28 -3.45 -3.85
CA VAL A 118 -5.84 -2.12 -3.40
C VAL A 118 -5.08 -2.23 -2.08
N CYS A 119 -3.93 -1.61 -1.96
CA CYS A 119 -3.11 -1.57 -0.75
C CYS A 119 -3.14 -0.17 -0.15
N ILE A 120 -3.67 -0.03 1.06
CA ILE A 120 -3.64 1.19 1.86
C ILE A 120 -2.59 1.01 2.96
N SER A 121 -1.51 1.78 2.88
CA SER A 121 -0.26 1.52 3.59
C SER A 121 -0.29 1.70 5.10
N THR A 122 -0.97 2.72 5.63
CA THR A 122 -1.06 2.95 7.08
C THR A 122 -2.30 3.77 7.40
N MET A 123 -3.28 3.16 8.08
CA MET A 123 -4.40 3.89 8.68
C MET A 123 -3.99 4.31 10.10
N PHE A 124 -3.62 5.57 10.27
CA PHE A 124 -3.09 6.15 11.51
C PHE A 124 -3.76 7.46 11.89
N GLY A 125 -3.36 8.03 13.04
CA GLY A 125 -3.77 9.37 13.45
C GLY A 125 -5.21 9.46 13.93
N ASN A 126 -5.77 8.36 14.44
CA ASN A 126 -7.20 8.23 14.75
C ASN A 126 -8.06 8.54 13.52
N TYR A 127 -7.72 7.89 12.40
CA TYR A 127 -8.38 8.09 11.10
C TYR A 127 -9.91 8.10 11.23
N ASN A 128 -10.54 9.20 10.83
CA ASN A 128 -11.98 9.45 11.01
C ASN A 128 -12.65 10.05 9.76
N ASN A 129 -12.02 9.95 8.58
CA ASN A 129 -12.61 10.39 7.33
C ASN A 129 -13.53 9.28 6.77
N VAL A 130 -14.63 9.03 7.47
CA VAL A 130 -15.53 7.88 7.28
C VAL A 130 -16.26 7.95 5.95
N LEU A 131 -16.90 9.08 5.64
CA LEU A 131 -17.69 9.23 4.42
C LEU A 131 -16.82 9.11 3.16
N GLN A 132 -15.65 9.76 3.15
CA GLN A 132 -14.71 9.65 2.02
C GLN A 132 -14.20 8.22 1.88
N PHE A 133 -13.86 7.55 2.99
CA PHE A 133 -13.41 6.15 2.95
C PHE A 133 -14.45 5.22 2.33
N ILE A 134 -15.73 5.32 2.74
CA ILE A 134 -16.81 4.51 2.15
C ILE A 134 -16.92 4.79 0.65
N GLN A 135 -16.90 6.07 0.25
CA GLN A 135 -16.94 6.44 -1.17
C GLN A 135 -15.75 5.88 -1.96
N SER A 136 -14.53 5.92 -1.39
CA SER A 136 -13.34 5.32 -2.00
C SER A 136 -13.47 3.81 -2.14
N MET A 137 -13.91 3.10 -1.09
CA MET A 137 -14.11 1.64 -1.13
C MET A 137 -15.12 1.23 -2.20
N GLU A 138 -16.27 1.91 -2.27
CA GLU A 138 -17.28 1.62 -3.28
C GLU A 138 -16.80 1.99 -4.69
N MET A 139 -16.03 3.07 -4.85
CA MET A 139 -15.38 3.39 -6.11
C MET A 139 -14.37 2.32 -6.54
N TYR A 140 -13.56 1.79 -5.63
CA TYR A 140 -12.64 0.70 -5.94
C TYR A 140 -13.40 -0.54 -6.44
N LYS A 141 -14.51 -0.91 -5.79
CA LYS A 141 -15.37 -2.02 -6.25
C LYS A 141 -15.95 -1.76 -7.64
N ILE A 142 -16.48 -0.55 -7.89
CA ILE A 142 -17.01 -0.14 -9.20
C ILE A 142 -15.93 -0.21 -10.29
N LEU A 143 -14.69 0.17 -9.96
CA LEU A 143 -13.55 0.15 -10.88
C LEU A 143 -12.95 -1.25 -11.09
N GLY A 144 -13.37 -2.24 -10.30
CA GLY A 144 -13.01 -3.65 -10.46
C GLY A 144 -12.10 -4.24 -9.38
N ALA A 145 -11.87 -3.54 -8.27
CA ALA A 145 -11.19 -4.11 -7.11
C ALA A 145 -12.00 -5.24 -6.47
N GLN A 146 -11.34 -6.34 -6.14
CA GLN A 146 -11.97 -7.45 -5.42
C GLN A 146 -11.49 -7.54 -3.97
N LYS A 147 -10.31 -6.99 -3.67
CA LYS A 147 -9.74 -6.95 -2.32
C LYS A 147 -9.13 -5.59 -2.03
N VAL A 148 -9.17 -5.23 -0.76
CA VAL A 148 -8.47 -4.07 -0.20
C VAL A 148 -7.71 -4.54 1.04
N VAL A 149 -6.39 -4.37 1.04
CA VAL A 149 -5.53 -4.67 2.18
C VAL A 149 -5.22 -3.36 2.90
N ILE A 150 -5.52 -3.30 4.20
CA ILE A 150 -5.31 -2.09 5.00
C ILE A 150 -4.42 -2.43 6.18
N TYR A 151 -3.29 -1.75 6.27
CA TYR A 151 -2.38 -1.83 7.40
C TYR A 151 -2.84 -0.84 8.47
N LYS A 152 -3.50 -1.37 9.50
CA LYS A 152 -4.24 -0.57 10.46
C LYS A 152 -3.42 -0.35 11.73
N ASN A 153 -3.13 0.92 12.02
CA ASN A 153 -2.59 1.34 13.31
C ASN A 153 -3.72 1.73 14.26
N ASN A 154 -4.47 2.78 13.93
CA ASN A 154 -5.63 3.22 14.72
C ASN A 154 -6.64 4.01 13.86
N CYS A 155 -7.91 3.96 14.26
CA CYS A 155 -9.00 4.70 13.65
C CYS A 155 -10.10 4.98 14.68
N SER A 156 -11.09 5.80 14.29
CA SER A 156 -12.24 6.08 15.14
C SER A 156 -13.14 4.86 15.34
N GLN A 157 -13.98 4.89 16.38
CA GLN A 157 -14.95 3.82 16.66
C GLN A 157 -15.94 3.61 15.51
N LEU A 158 -16.36 4.70 14.84
CA LEU A 158 -17.24 4.59 13.69
C LEU A 158 -16.53 3.93 12.51
N MET A 159 -15.25 4.27 12.28
CA MET A 159 -14.45 3.59 11.27
C MET A 159 -14.31 2.09 11.56
N GLU A 160 -14.16 1.67 12.83
CA GLU A 160 -14.13 0.24 13.18
C GLU A 160 -15.41 -0.51 12.74
N LYS A 161 -16.59 0.11 12.90
CA LYS A 161 -17.86 -0.48 12.44
C LYS A 161 -17.91 -0.63 10.91
N VAL A 162 -17.45 0.40 10.20
CA VAL A 162 -17.38 0.39 8.73
C VAL A 162 -16.39 -0.66 8.22
N LEU A 163 -15.20 -0.75 8.84
CA LEU A 163 -14.22 -1.78 8.51
C LEU A 163 -14.78 -3.18 8.77
N LYS A 164 -15.49 -3.39 9.89
CA LYS A 164 -16.14 -4.66 10.19
C LYS A 164 -17.11 -5.07 9.09
N PHE A 165 -17.95 -4.16 8.60
CA PHE A 165 -18.84 -4.42 7.46
C PHE A 165 -18.07 -4.93 6.24
N TYR A 166 -16.99 -4.26 5.84
CA TYR A 166 -16.21 -4.67 4.67
C TYR A 166 -15.39 -5.95 4.86
N ILE A 167 -15.02 -6.29 6.10
CA ILE A 167 -14.38 -7.57 6.44
C ILE A 167 -15.40 -8.69 6.31
N GLU A 168 -16.62 -8.52 6.84
CA GLU A 168 -17.70 -9.51 6.76
C GLU A 168 -18.19 -9.69 5.32
N GLU A 169 -18.23 -8.61 4.52
CA GLU A 169 -18.47 -8.67 3.07
C GLU A 169 -17.35 -9.43 2.33
N GLY A 170 -16.14 -9.49 2.92
CA GLY A 170 -14.97 -10.12 2.33
C GLY A 170 -14.16 -9.20 1.43
N THR A 171 -14.49 -7.90 1.34
CA THR A 171 -13.75 -6.92 0.52
C THR A 171 -12.44 -6.51 1.19
N VAL A 172 -12.42 -6.34 2.51
CA VAL A 172 -11.26 -5.81 3.25
C VAL A 172 -10.52 -6.91 4.03
N GLU A 173 -9.19 -6.93 3.90
CA GLU A 173 -8.25 -7.68 4.75
C GLU A 173 -7.48 -6.68 5.63
N ILE A 174 -7.62 -6.77 6.96
CA ILE A 174 -6.89 -5.92 7.90
C ILE A 174 -5.58 -6.58 8.30
N ILE A 175 -4.47 -5.85 8.15
CA ILE A 175 -3.17 -6.21 8.72
C ILE A 175 -2.93 -5.36 9.97
N PRO A 176 -2.87 -5.95 11.16
CA PRO A 176 -2.52 -5.22 12.38
C PRO A 176 -1.13 -4.58 12.24
N TRP A 177 -1.05 -3.27 12.44
CA TRP A 177 0.18 -2.48 12.28
C TRP A 177 0.58 -1.72 13.55
N PRO A 178 0.95 -2.42 14.64
CA PRO A 178 1.22 -1.82 15.96
C PRO A 178 2.62 -1.18 16.04
N ILE A 179 3.04 -0.46 15.00
CA ILE A 179 4.41 0.08 14.88
C ILE A 179 4.78 1.04 16.02
N ASN A 180 3.81 1.79 16.52
CA ASN A 180 3.96 2.71 17.65
C ASN A 180 4.28 2.01 18.98
N SER A 181 4.05 0.70 19.09
CA SER A 181 4.46 -0.10 20.25
C SER A 181 5.96 -0.45 20.23
N HIS A 182 6.65 -0.15 19.12
CA HIS A 182 8.02 -0.59 18.86
C HIS A 182 8.98 0.55 18.51
N LEU A 183 8.49 1.57 17.81
CA LEU A 183 9.27 2.71 17.31
C LEU A 183 8.56 4.03 17.60
N ARG A 184 9.34 5.10 17.78
CA ARG A 184 8.83 6.47 17.75
C ARG A 184 8.48 6.80 16.31
N VAL A 185 7.20 6.86 16.01
CA VAL A 185 6.71 7.10 14.63
C VAL A 185 6.39 8.57 14.38
N SER A 186 6.73 9.02 13.18
CA SER A 186 6.40 10.36 12.68
C SER A 186 5.19 10.33 11.75
N SER A 187 4.41 11.41 11.76
CA SER A 187 3.40 11.74 10.75
C SER A 187 3.96 12.62 9.62
N LYS A 188 5.27 12.87 9.61
CA LYS A 188 5.97 13.68 8.61
C LYS A 188 6.77 12.79 7.66
N TRP A 189 6.98 13.30 6.46
CA TRP A 189 7.66 12.59 5.38
C TRP A 189 9.17 12.62 5.51
N HIS A 190 9.74 13.62 6.16
CA HIS A 190 11.19 13.81 6.30
C HIS A 190 11.62 13.92 7.76
N PHE A 191 12.77 13.35 8.08
CA PHE A 191 13.35 13.35 9.43
C PHE A 191 13.55 14.77 9.98
N SER A 192 13.98 15.73 9.15
CA SER A 192 14.18 17.12 9.57
C SER A 192 12.90 17.83 10.04
N MET A 193 11.72 17.31 9.72
CA MET A 193 10.44 17.88 10.15
C MET A 193 9.96 17.34 11.50
N ASP A 194 10.43 16.15 11.89
CA ASP A 194 10.08 15.47 13.14
C ASP A 194 11.07 14.32 13.38
N ALA A 195 12.13 14.61 14.14
CA ALA A 195 13.29 13.75 14.36
C ALA A 195 12.96 12.53 15.24
N LYS A 196 12.23 11.59 14.65
CA LYS A 196 11.83 10.31 15.25
C LYS A 196 12.45 9.14 14.48
N ASP A 197 12.02 7.92 14.79
CA ASP A 197 12.67 6.72 14.31
C ASP A 197 12.30 6.39 12.86
N ILE A 198 11.03 6.61 12.47
CA ILE A 198 10.51 6.29 11.13
C ILE A 198 9.36 7.21 10.69
N GLY A 199 9.35 7.57 9.40
CA GLY A 199 8.34 8.41 8.75
C GLY A 199 7.03 7.68 8.42
N TYR A 200 5.92 8.43 8.39
CA TYR A 200 4.56 7.97 8.08
C TYR A 200 4.22 6.58 8.60
N TYR A 201 4.52 6.31 9.87
CA TYR A 201 4.18 5.04 10.51
C TYR A 201 4.71 3.81 9.74
N GLY A 202 5.80 3.93 8.99
CA GLY A 202 6.37 2.83 8.19
C GLY A 202 5.60 2.51 6.91
N GLN A 203 4.95 3.50 6.30
CA GLN A 203 4.20 3.37 5.04
C GLN A 203 4.96 2.62 3.93
N ILE A 204 6.25 2.90 3.73
CA ILE A 204 7.05 2.19 2.72
C ILE A 204 7.14 0.71 3.02
N THR A 205 7.40 0.33 4.28
CA THR A 205 7.46 -1.07 4.67
C THR A 205 6.13 -1.79 4.44
N ALA A 206 5.02 -1.14 4.77
CA ALA A 206 3.68 -1.70 4.53
C ALA A 206 3.37 -1.88 3.03
N LEU A 207 3.73 -0.91 2.18
CA LEU A 207 3.56 -1.03 0.72
C LEU A 207 4.33 -2.22 0.16
N ASN A 208 5.58 -2.41 0.59
CA ASN A 208 6.40 -3.54 0.17
C ASN A 208 5.84 -4.87 0.68
N ASP A 209 5.44 -4.97 1.96
CA ASP A 209 4.75 -6.16 2.46
C ASP A 209 3.49 -6.48 1.64
N CYS A 210 2.75 -5.47 1.21
CA CYS A 210 1.50 -5.66 0.47
C CYS A 210 1.72 -6.20 -0.96
N ILE A 211 2.78 -5.72 -1.64
CA ILE A 211 3.18 -6.25 -2.95
C ILE A 211 3.49 -7.73 -2.83
N TYR A 212 4.38 -8.10 -1.89
CA TYR A 212 4.77 -9.49 -1.71
C TYR A 212 3.60 -10.36 -1.27
N ARG A 213 2.77 -9.90 -0.32
CA ARG A 213 1.54 -10.61 0.09
C ARG A 213 0.64 -10.97 -1.09
N ASN A 214 0.60 -10.12 -2.11
CA ASN A 214 -0.29 -10.27 -3.25
C ASN A 214 0.41 -10.79 -4.51
N MET A 215 1.71 -11.08 -4.47
CA MET A 215 2.53 -11.52 -5.60
C MET A 215 1.97 -12.74 -6.36
N GLN A 216 1.36 -13.68 -5.62
CA GLN A 216 0.72 -14.86 -6.20
C GLN A 216 -0.82 -14.83 -6.10
N ARG A 217 -1.39 -13.78 -5.50
CA ARG A 217 -2.85 -13.67 -5.27
C ARG A 217 -3.54 -12.74 -6.27
N SER A 218 -2.84 -11.71 -6.73
CA SER A 218 -3.42 -10.62 -7.52
C SER A 218 -2.69 -10.44 -8.84
N LYS A 219 -3.43 -10.26 -9.93
CA LYS A 219 -2.84 -9.86 -11.22
C LYS A 219 -2.24 -8.45 -11.15
N PHE A 220 -2.92 -7.53 -10.48
CA PHE A 220 -2.44 -6.18 -10.23
C PHE A 220 -2.63 -5.77 -8.77
N VAL A 221 -1.69 -4.97 -8.29
CA VAL A 221 -1.76 -4.29 -6.99
C VAL A 221 -1.83 -2.78 -7.23
N VAL A 222 -2.80 -2.13 -6.61
CA VAL A 222 -3.02 -0.68 -6.65
C VAL A 222 -2.46 -0.08 -5.35
N LEU A 223 -1.45 0.77 -5.46
CA LEU A 223 -0.76 1.39 -4.32
C LEU A 223 -1.27 2.82 -4.13
N ASN A 224 -2.34 2.99 -3.34
CA ASN A 224 -3.04 4.26 -3.13
C ASN A 224 -3.13 4.63 -1.65
N ASP A 225 -3.30 5.93 -1.37
CA ASP A 225 -3.80 6.37 -0.07
C ASP A 225 -5.34 6.21 0.01
N ALA A 226 -5.92 6.32 1.21
CA ALA A 226 -7.35 6.06 1.42
C ALA A 226 -8.28 7.10 0.75
N ASP A 227 -7.75 8.28 0.48
CA ASP A 227 -8.39 9.45 -0.12
C ASP A 227 -8.09 9.64 -1.62
N GLU A 228 -7.41 8.67 -2.23
CA GLU A 228 -6.94 8.72 -3.63
C GLU A 228 -7.59 7.67 -4.52
N ILE A 229 -8.21 8.09 -5.62
CA ILE A 229 -8.85 7.19 -6.59
C ILE A 229 -8.18 7.33 -7.95
N ILE A 230 -7.58 6.26 -8.47
CA ILE A 230 -7.13 6.23 -9.87
C ILE A 230 -8.37 6.13 -10.75
N LEU A 231 -8.71 7.22 -11.42
CA LEU A 231 -9.94 7.39 -12.17
C LEU A 231 -9.66 7.29 -13.69
N PRO A 232 -10.15 6.24 -14.36
CA PRO A 232 -10.04 6.13 -15.81
C PRO A 232 -10.91 7.19 -16.53
N LEU A 233 -10.35 7.85 -17.54
CA LEU A 233 -11.04 8.86 -18.35
C LEU A 233 -11.53 8.30 -19.70
N LYS A 234 -10.76 7.38 -20.30
CA LYS A 234 -11.06 6.75 -21.61
C LYS A 234 -11.67 5.36 -21.50
N HIS A 235 -11.68 4.78 -20.31
CA HIS A 235 -12.09 3.41 -20.06
C HIS A 235 -13.16 3.38 -18.95
N PRO A 236 -14.07 2.39 -18.95
CA PRO A 236 -15.09 2.29 -17.91
C PRO A 236 -14.55 1.83 -16.55
N ASN A 237 -13.45 1.07 -16.53
CA ASN A 237 -12.91 0.42 -15.33
C ASN A 237 -11.41 0.10 -15.47
N TRP A 238 -10.77 -0.36 -14.39
CA TRP A 238 -9.35 -0.70 -14.40
C TRP A 238 -9.03 -1.88 -15.31
N LYS A 239 -9.90 -2.87 -15.40
CA LYS A 239 -9.66 -4.05 -16.26
C LYS A 239 -9.42 -3.67 -17.72
N THR A 240 -10.35 -2.92 -18.30
CA THR A 240 -10.26 -2.47 -19.71
C THR A 240 -9.12 -1.46 -19.93
N MET A 241 -8.86 -0.59 -18.95
CA MET A 241 -7.72 0.32 -18.97
C MET A 241 -6.39 -0.44 -18.97
N MET A 242 -6.22 -1.39 -18.07
CA MET A 242 -4.98 -2.17 -17.94
C MET A 242 -4.73 -3.05 -19.17
N SER A 243 -5.78 -3.65 -19.76
CA SER A 243 -5.63 -4.39 -21.02
C SER A 243 -5.08 -3.49 -22.15
N SER A 244 -5.66 -2.31 -22.33
CA SER A 244 -5.20 -1.31 -23.32
C SER A 244 -3.76 -0.83 -23.05
N LEU A 245 -3.42 -0.58 -21.78
CA LEU A 245 -2.09 -0.13 -21.38
C LEU A 245 -1.02 -1.21 -21.58
N GLN A 246 -1.32 -2.47 -21.26
CA GLN A 246 -0.41 -3.60 -21.48
C GLN A 246 -0.19 -3.90 -22.96
N GLU A 247 -1.24 -3.82 -23.79
CA GLU A 247 -1.13 -4.01 -25.24
C GLU A 247 -0.23 -2.94 -25.88
N LYS A 248 -0.39 -1.68 -25.47
CA LYS A 248 0.43 -0.55 -25.98
C LYS A 248 1.85 -0.54 -25.43
N ASN A 249 2.08 -1.15 -24.27
CA ASN A 249 3.38 -1.14 -23.60
C ASN A 249 3.78 -2.56 -23.18
N PRO A 250 4.17 -3.44 -24.12
CA PRO A 250 4.60 -4.80 -23.81
C PRO A 250 5.79 -4.81 -22.84
N GLY A 251 5.80 -5.77 -21.92
CA GLY A 251 6.86 -5.91 -20.91
C GLY A 251 6.73 -5.00 -19.69
N THR A 252 5.91 -3.94 -19.76
CA THR A 252 5.65 -3.05 -18.62
C THR A 252 5.00 -3.79 -17.46
N GLY A 253 5.45 -3.46 -16.25
CA GLY A 253 4.89 -3.96 -14.99
C GLY A 253 4.43 -2.85 -14.05
N ILE A 254 4.75 -1.60 -14.35
CA ILE A 254 4.55 -0.47 -13.45
C ILE A 254 3.90 0.66 -14.23
N PHE A 255 2.72 1.07 -13.79
CA PHE A 255 1.93 2.12 -14.41
C PHE A 255 1.76 3.25 -13.41
N LEU A 256 2.39 4.39 -13.67
CA LEU A 256 2.35 5.57 -12.82
C LEU A 256 1.24 6.50 -13.27
N PHE A 257 0.40 6.92 -12.34
CA PHE A 257 -0.71 7.84 -12.56
C PHE A 257 -0.40 9.13 -11.81
N GLU A 258 -0.60 10.27 -12.47
CA GLU A 258 -0.28 11.57 -11.88
C GLU A 258 -1.39 12.05 -10.94
N ASN A 259 -1.00 12.63 -9.81
CA ASN A 259 -1.92 13.17 -8.82
C ASN A 259 -2.56 14.49 -9.21
N ARG A 260 -3.89 14.60 -9.03
CA ARG A 260 -4.65 15.84 -9.20
C ARG A 260 -5.43 16.17 -7.93
N ILE A 261 -5.19 17.37 -7.43
CA ILE A 261 -5.80 17.87 -6.21
C ILE A 261 -7.18 18.43 -6.52
N PHE A 262 -8.20 17.91 -5.84
CA PHE A 262 -9.55 18.44 -5.78
C PHE A 262 -9.73 19.08 -4.40
N PRO A 263 -9.63 20.42 -4.25
CA PRO A 263 -9.67 21.05 -2.95
C PRO A 263 -10.98 20.78 -2.22
N GLU A 264 -10.90 20.25 -0.99
CA GLU A 264 -12.06 20.02 -0.13
C GLU A 264 -12.73 21.33 0.33
N THR A 265 -12.06 22.47 0.14
CA THR A 265 -12.58 23.81 0.41
C THR A 265 -13.48 24.35 -0.71
N VAL A 266 -13.50 23.70 -1.88
CA VAL A 266 -14.31 24.14 -3.04
C VAL A 266 -15.30 23.06 -3.43
N SER A 267 -16.57 23.29 -3.09
CA SER A 267 -17.66 22.34 -3.35
C SER A 267 -18.77 22.93 -4.23
N THR A 268 -19.63 22.05 -4.71
CA THR A 268 -20.87 22.38 -5.41
C THR A 268 -22.08 21.98 -4.58
N HIS A 269 -23.25 22.57 -4.85
CA HIS A 269 -24.50 22.19 -4.17
C HIS A 269 -25.08 20.84 -4.67
N MET A 270 -24.50 20.26 -5.73
CA MET A 270 -24.91 18.97 -6.26
C MET A 270 -24.56 17.85 -5.29
N PHE A 271 -25.36 16.78 -5.25
CA PHE A 271 -25.16 15.64 -4.34
C PHE A 271 -25.11 16.04 -2.85
N ASN A 272 -25.81 17.11 -2.47
CA ASN A 272 -26.08 17.42 -1.06
C ASN A 272 -27.13 16.45 -0.50
N ILE A 273 -26.66 15.30 -0.05
CA ILE A 273 -27.49 14.22 0.50
C ILE A 273 -27.55 14.41 2.01
N SER A 274 -28.71 14.86 2.52
CA SER A 274 -28.90 15.21 3.93
C SER A 274 -28.51 14.10 4.91
N ALA A 275 -28.76 12.84 4.54
CA ALA A 275 -28.40 11.67 5.34
C ALA A 275 -26.89 11.50 5.55
N TRP A 276 -26.05 12.07 4.68
CA TRP A 276 -24.58 11.96 4.78
C TRP A 276 -23.96 13.05 5.66
N ASN A 277 -24.69 14.13 5.94
CA ASN A 277 -24.15 15.31 6.65
C ASN A 277 -23.73 15.01 8.11
N ALA A 278 -24.27 13.96 8.72
CA ALA A 278 -23.90 13.53 10.07
C ALA A 278 -22.69 12.59 10.10
N VAL A 279 -22.21 12.13 8.93
CA VAL A 279 -21.10 11.17 8.82
C VAL A 279 -19.79 11.95 8.74
N PRO A 280 -18.80 11.71 9.63
CA PRO A 280 -17.51 12.37 9.56
C PRO A 280 -16.81 12.13 8.21
N GLY A 281 -16.28 13.19 7.60
CA GLY A 281 -15.51 13.10 6.37
C GLY A 281 -16.07 13.90 5.20
N VAL A 282 -15.41 13.79 4.05
CA VAL A 282 -15.71 14.60 2.87
C VAL A 282 -16.64 13.85 1.89
N ASN A 283 -17.64 14.54 1.34
CA ASN A 283 -18.46 14.02 0.24
C ASN A 283 -17.79 14.33 -1.10
N ILE A 284 -17.01 13.39 -1.65
CA ILE A 284 -16.20 13.60 -2.86
C ILE A 284 -17.04 13.95 -4.09
N LEU A 285 -18.33 13.57 -4.13
CA LEU A 285 -19.22 13.95 -5.23
C LEU A 285 -19.46 15.47 -5.31
N GLN A 286 -19.22 16.22 -4.25
CA GLN A 286 -19.35 17.67 -4.25
C GLN A 286 -18.13 18.39 -4.84
N HIS A 287 -16.98 17.71 -4.94
CA HIS A 287 -15.70 18.30 -5.30
C HIS A 287 -15.29 17.90 -6.72
N ILE A 288 -15.66 18.73 -7.69
CA ILE A 288 -15.40 18.52 -9.13
C ILE A 288 -14.51 19.60 -9.75
N HIS A 289 -13.88 20.43 -8.94
CA HIS A 289 -12.95 21.45 -9.41
C HIS A 289 -11.57 21.06 -8.93
N ARG A 290 -10.65 20.83 -9.86
CA ARG A 290 -9.27 20.47 -9.56
C ARG A 290 -8.32 21.65 -9.79
N GLU A 291 -7.23 21.65 -9.03
CA GLU A 291 -6.15 22.58 -9.27
C GLU A 291 -5.51 22.35 -10.65
N PRO A 292 -5.06 23.41 -11.34
CA PRO A 292 -4.20 23.30 -12.51
C PRO A 292 -2.81 22.80 -12.11
N ASP A 293 -2.06 22.36 -13.12
CA ASP A 293 -0.70 21.86 -12.96
C ASP A 293 0.20 22.92 -12.31
N ARG A 294 0.93 22.50 -11.27
CA ARG A 294 1.89 23.36 -10.58
C ARG A 294 3.12 23.53 -11.46
N LYS A 295 3.43 24.78 -11.82
CA LYS A 295 4.67 25.09 -12.53
C LYS A 295 5.86 24.69 -11.67
N ASP A 296 6.89 24.12 -12.31
CA ASP A 296 8.18 23.78 -11.70
C ASP A 296 8.13 22.77 -10.53
N VAL A 297 7.00 22.09 -10.33
CA VAL A 297 6.83 21.07 -9.29
C VAL A 297 6.31 19.78 -9.92
N ILE A 298 7.06 18.68 -9.74
CA ILE A 298 6.60 17.36 -10.15
C ILE A 298 5.42 16.96 -9.26
N ASN A 299 4.29 16.64 -9.89
CA ASN A 299 3.15 16.09 -9.16
C ASN A 299 3.48 14.66 -8.72
N PRO A 300 3.22 14.31 -7.45
CA PRO A 300 3.42 12.95 -6.99
C PRO A 300 2.57 11.98 -7.81
N SER A 301 3.04 10.75 -7.94
CA SER A 301 2.31 9.67 -8.59
C SER A 301 1.86 8.59 -7.61
N LYS A 302 0.89 7.80 -8.04
CA LYS A 302 0.53 6.50 -7.46
C LYS A 302 0.49 5.48 -8.57
N MET A 303 0.41 4.20 -8.20
CA MET A 303 0.81 3.14 -9.12
C MET A 303 -0.18 1.99 -9.13
N ILE A 304 -0.42 1.46 -10.32
CA ILE A 304 -0.91 0.09 -10.49
C ILE A 304 0.29 -0.74 -10.96
N VAL A 305 0.60 -1.81 -10.23
CA VAL A 305 1.78 -2.64 -10.48
C VAL A 305 1.40 -4.10 -10.66
N ASP A 306 2.15 -4.79 -11.51
CA ASP A 306 2.26 -6.24 -11.52
C ASP A 306 3.19 -6.63 -10.36
N PRO A 307 2.68 -7.28 -9.29
CA PRO A 307 3.48 -7.54 -8.10
C PRO A 307 4.61 -8.54 -8.35
N GLN A 308 4.56 -9.35 -9.41
CA GLN A 308 5.67 -10.25 -9.77
C GLN A 308 6.84 -9.48 -10.40
N LYS A 309 6.60 -8.29 -10.94
CA LYS A 309 7.62 -7.46 -11.60
C LYS A 309 8.25 -6.41 -10.69
N VAL A 310 7.77 -6.24 -9.46
CA VAL A 310 8.30 -5.25 -8.50
C VAL A 310 9.07 -5.95 -7.39
N ILE A 311 10.26 -5.41 -7.07
CA ILE A 311 11.10 -5.89 -5.96
C ILE A 311 11.00 -4.91 -4.78
N GLN A 312 11.14 -3.61 -5.05
CA GLN A 312 11.09 -2.58 -4.00
C GLN A 312 10.31 -1.36 -4.48
N THR A 313 9.39 -0.88 -3.65
CA THR A 313 8.62 0.34 -3.93
C THR A 313 8.88 1.42 -2.87
N SER A 314 8.73 2.67 -3.30
CA SER A 314 8.52 3.84 -2.46
C SER A 314 7.04 4.25 -2.51
N VAL A 315 6.71 5.45 -2.02
CA VAL A 315 5.34 5.99 -2.00
C VAL A 315 4.88 6.43 -3.39
N HIS A 316 5.78 7.01 -4.19
CA HIS A 316 5.44 7.63 -5.48
C HIS A 316 6.10 6.98 -6.69
N SER A 317 7.03 6.05 -6.47
CA SER A 317 7.80 5.39 -7.52
C SER A 317 8.23 3.98 -7.07
N VAL A 318 8.65 3.17 -8.05
CA VAL A 318 9.32 1.90 -7.79
C VAL A 318 10.83 2.12 -7.74
N LEU A 319 11.49 1.54 -6.73
CA LEU A 319 12.93 1.64 -6.52
C LEU A 319 13.69 0.56 -7.30
N ARG A 320 13.13 -0.66 -7.35
CA ARG A 320 13.74 -1.80 -8.06
C ARG A 320 12.67 -2.72 -8.63
N ALA A 321 12.86 -3.16 -9.87
CA ALA A 321 11.90 -3.95 -10.63
C ALA A 321 12.55 -4.79 -11.73
N TYR A 322 11.84 -5.83 -12.16
CA TYR A 322 12.12 -6.56 -13.41
C TYR A 322 11.38 -5.96 -14.61
N GLY A 323 10.26 -5.28 -14.35
CA GLY A 323 9.42 -4.68 -15.39
C GLY A 323 9.77 -3.22 -15.68
N ASN A 324 9.46 -2.79 -16.91
CA ASN A 324 9.51 -1.38 -17.27
C ASN A 324 8.39 -0.58 -16.58
N SER A 325 8.65 0.72 -16.43
CA SER A 325 7.71 1.71 -15.92
C SER A 325 7.17 2.59 -17.05
N VAL A 326 5.88 2.92 -17.00
CA VAL A 326 5.26 3.88 -17.90
C VAL A 326 4.49 4.93 -17.12
N ASN A 327 4.69 6.20 -17.48
CA ASN A 327 3.81 7.28 -17.03
C ASN A 327 2.55 7.25 -17.87
N VAL A 328 1.41 6.99 -17.24
CA VAL A 328 0.12 6.92 -17.92
C VAL A 328 -0.30 8.34 -18.30
N PRO A 329 -0.61 8.60 -19.58
CA PRO A 329 -1.05 9.92 -20.01
C PRO A 329 -2.28 10.40 -19.25
N MET A 330 -2.28 11.68 -18.90
CA MET A 330 -3.36 12.34 -18.16
C MET A 330 -4.74 12.23 -18.82
N ASP A 331 -4.79 12.08 -20.14
CA ASP A 331 -6.04 11.91 -20.88
C ASP A 331 -6.56 10.46 -20.86
N VAL A 332 -5.78 9.50 -20.35
CA VAL A 332 -6.17 8.10 -20.13
C VAL A 332 -6.73 7.93 -18.73
N ALA A 333 -6.02 8.41 -17.71
CA ALA A 333 -6.40 8.32 -16.30
C ALA A 333 -5.62 9.33 -15.45
N LEU A 334 -6.20 9.68 -14.31
CA LEU A 334 -5.59 10.55 -13.30
C LEU A 334 -5.90 10.02 -11.90
N ILE A 335 -5.17 10.48 -10.88
CA ILE A 335 -5.60 10.26 -9.50
C ILE A 335 -6.47 11.43 -9.08
N TYR A 336 -7.70 11.12 -8.68
CA TYR A 336 -8.58 12.02 -7.98
C TYR A 336 -8.18 12.02 -6.50
N HIS A 337 -7.68 13.14 -5.99
CA HIS A 337 -7.27 13.28 -4.60
C HIS A 337 -7.99 14.47 -3.97
N CYS A 338 -9.06 14.18 -3.24
CA CYS A 338 -9.87 15.20 -2.55
C CYS A 338 -9.30 15.46 -1.16
N ARG A 339 -8.73 16.65 -0.97
CA ARG A 339 -8.00 17.03 0.25
C ARG A 339 -7.79 18.54 0.35
N GLU A 340 -7.10 18.96 1.41
CA GLU A 340 -6.54 20.30 1.57
C GLU A 340 -5.75 20.78 0.33
N PRO A 341 -6.00 22.02 -0.16
CA PRO A 341 -5.35 22.56 -1.35
C PRO A 341 -3.84 22.68 -1.20
N LEU A 342 -3.13 22.44 -2.31
CA LEU A 342 -1.68 22.67 -2.41
C LEU A 342 -1.36 24.07 -2.93
N GLN A 343 -2.32 24.71 -3.61
CA GLN A 343 -2.20 26.08 -4.12
C GLN A 343 -3.30 26.96 -3.50
N ARG A 344 -3.14 27.29 -2.21
CA ARG A 344 -4.15 27.94 -1.37
C ARG A 344 -4.66 29.28 -1.90
N ASP A 345 -3.80 30.02 -2.60
CA ASP A 345 -4.09 31.36 -3.10
C ASP A 345 -4.73 31.36 -4.51
N LEU A 346 -5.03 30.18 -5.09
CA LEU A 346 -5.68 30.11 -6.38
C LEU A 346 -7.14 30.59 -6.29
N PRO A 347 -7.55 31.54 -7.16
CA PRO A 347 -8.94 31.95 -7.22
C PRO A 347 -9.79 30.86 -7.88
N ARG A 348 -11.07 30.79 -7.52
CA ARG A 348 -11.99 29.72 -7.96
C ARG A 348 -12.07 29.59 -9.48
N GLU A 349 -11.98 30.71 -10.19
CA GLU A 349 -12.05 30.80 -11.64
C GLU A 349 -10.86 30.15 -12.35
N SER A 350 -9.74 29.96 -11.64
CA SER A 350 -8.55 29.27 -12.16
C SER A 350 -8.63 27.74 -11.99
N LEU A 351 -9.64 27.23 -11.27
CA LEU A 351 -9.82 25.80 -11.10
C LEU A 351 -10.45 25.17 -12.33
N ILE A 352 -10.01 23.96 -12.65
CA ILE A 352 -10.47 23.21 -13.81
C ILE A 352 -11.65 22.36 -13.40
N ARG A 353 -12.80 22.57 -14.03
CA ARG A 353 -13.99 21.74 -13.82
C ARG A 353 -13.79 20.36 -14.46
N ASP A 354 -13.86 19.31 -13.64
CA ASP A 354 -13.72 17.90 -14.03
C ASP A 354 -14.83 17.07 -13.38
N THR A 355 -15.81 16.66 -14.18
CA THR A 355 -16.98 15.88 -13.73
C THR A 355 -16.82 14.39 -13.95
N THR A 356 -15.60 13.88 -14.17
CA THR A 356 -15.39 12.48 -14.52
C THR A 356 -15.91 11.54 -13.43
N LEU A 357 -15.73 11.91 -12.15
CA LEU A 357 -16.24 11.13 -11.01
C LEU A 357 -17.77 10.92 -11.09
N TRP A 358 -18.50 11.89 -11.63
CA TRP A 358 -19.96 11.82 -11.73
C TRP A 358 -20.47 10.77 -12.71
N ARG A 359 -19.61 10.18 -13.56
CA ARG A 359 -20.01 9.03 -14.38
C ARG A 359 -20.47 7.83 -13.55
N TYR A 360 -20.03 7.77 -12.30
CA TYR A 360 -20.34 6.69 -11.36
C TYR A 360 -21.35 7.08 -10.28
N ASN A 361 -21.95 8.28 -10.37
CA ASN A 361 -22.75 8.85 -9.28
C ASN A 361 -23.92 7.98 -8.83
N LEU A 362 -24.70 7.40 -9.75
CA LEU A 362 -25.89 6.60 -9.43
C LEU A 362 -25.49 5.36 -8.66
N SER A 363 -24.51 4.62 -9.17
CA SER A 363 -23.97 3.41 -8.52
C SER A 363 -23.33 3.75 -7.17
N LEU A 364 -22.53 4.82 -7.12
CA LEU A 364 -21.83 5.22 -5.91
C LEU A 364 -22.81 5.64 -4.80
N VAL A 365 -23.78 6.51 -5.09
CA VAL A 365 -24.77 6.96 -4.10
C VAL A 365 -25.58 5.78 -3.57
N MET A 366 -26.01 4.87 -4.45
CA MET A 366 -26.76 3.67 -4.04
C MET A 366 -25.93 2.78 -3.10
N SER A 367 -24.67 2.50 -3.47
CA SER A 367 -23.78 1.67 -2.64
C SER A 367 -23.44 2.33 -1.30
N VAL A 368 -23.12 3.62 -1.29
CA VAL A 368 -22.81 4.37 -0.05
C VAL A 368 -24.01 4.34 0.89
N ASN A 369 -25.23 4.59 0.39
CA ASN A 369 -26.45 4.52 1.20
C ASN A 369 -26.65 3.13 1.82
N LYS A 370 -26.37 2.06 1.06
CA LYS A 370 -26.44 0.69 1.56
C LYS A 370 -25.47 0.49 2.73
N VAL A 371 -24.21 0.89 2.58
CA VAL A 371 -23.21 0.73 3.66
C VAL A 371 -23.60 1.52 4.90
N LEU A 372 -24.01 2.79 4.73
CA LEU A 372 -24.43 3.63 5.85
C LEU A 372 -25.62 3.04 6.60
N SER A 373 -26.63 2.49 5.90
CA SER A 373 -27.80 1.85 6.53
C SER A 373 -27.50 0.59 7.35
N GLN A 374 -26.30 0.02 7.20
CA GLN A 374 -25.88 -1.19 7.89
C GLN A 374 -24.80 -0.94 8.96
N THR A 375 -24.23 0.27 8.99
CA THR A 375 -23.09 0.60 9.85
C THR A 375 -23.38 1.73 10.85
N LEU A 376 -24.42 2.52 10.58
CA LEU A 376 -25.00 3.56 11.44
C LEU A 376 -26.37 3.11 11.92
#